data_AF-A0A955Y2D7-F1
#
_entry.id   AF-A0A955Y2D7-F1
#
_cell.length_a   1.000
_cell.length_b   1.000
_cell.length_c   1.000
_cell.angle_alpha   90.00
_cell.angle_beta   90.00
_cell.angle_gamma   90.00
#
_symmetry.space_group_name_H-M   'P 1'
#
loop_
_entity.id
_entity.type
_entity.pdbx_description
1 polymer ?
#
loop_
_entity_poly.entity_id
_entity_poly.type
_entity_poly.pdbx_seq_one_letter_code
_entity_poly.pdbx_strand_id
1 'polypeptide(L)'
;APRHGCVNVHASLLPRWRGAAPIQAAILAGDEVTGVCTQRMEEGLDTGPVYLERRTPLGPHETAGALHDRLAALSAEVAVATLEVLVDATPVPQDEAQATWAPKIDKADGRITWAASAAESDRRVRAMTPWPGGHVETAAGVLKLLEVAPVPGEGAPGTLLSLDPLTVACGRDALALHTVQAPGRKPVPGDAYARGAHLELGGVL
;
A
#
# COMPACT_ATOMS: atom_id res chain seq x y z
N ALA A 1 22.97 29.18 1.90
CA ALA A 1 22.59 27.77 2.16
C ALA A 1 22.97 27.40 3.59
N PRO A 2 22.31 26.41 4.22
CA PRO A 2 22.70 25.92 5.55
C PRO A 2 24.14 25.40 5.56
N ARG A 3 24.86 25.58 6.68
CA ARG A 3 26.28 25.19 6.81
C ARG A 3 26.53 23.70 6.51
N HIS A 4 25.59 22.83 6.88
CA HIS A 4 25.69 21.37 6.75
C HIS A 4 24.80 20.80 5.63
N GLY A 5 24.31 21.66 4.73
CA GLY A 5 23.35 21.27 3.71
C GLY A 5 21.96 20.93 4.29
N CYS A 6 21.17 20.19 3.52
CA CYS A 6 19.83 19.76 3.90
C CYS A 6 19.79 18.24 3.97
N VAL A 7 19.15 17.72 5.01
CA VAL A 7 18.91 16.28 5.19
C VAL A 7 17.42 16.04 5.00
N ASN A 8 17.09 14.99 4.25
CA ASN A 8 15.73 14.51 4.09
C ASN A 8 15.58 13.16 4.79
N VAL A 9 14.45 12.96 5.47
CA VAL A 9 14.03 11.65 5.98
C VAL A 9 13.06 11.06 4.95
N HIS A 10 13.37 9.88 4.44
CA HIS A 10 12.60 9.21 3.41
C HIS A 10 12.05 7.88 3.92
N ALA A 11 10.77 7.61 3.66
CA ALA A 11 10.06 6.43 4.16
C ALA A 11 10.23 5.19 3.27
N SER A 12 11.47 4.93 2.84
CA SER A 12 11.88 3.69 2.18
C SER A 12 13.35 3.38 2.47
N LEU A 13 13.82 2.28 1.89
CA LEU A 13 15.23 1.92 1.83
C LEU A 13 15.79 2.34 0.46
N LEU A 14 16.26 3.59 0.36
CA LEU A 14 16.84 4.11 -0.88
C LEU A 14 18.03 3.24 -1.33
N PRO A 15 18.18 2.99 -2.65
CA PRO A 15 17.54 3.68 -3.77
C PRO A 15 16.15 3.15 -4.18
N ARG A 16 15.60 2.15 -3.48
CA ARG A 16 14.27 1.63 -3.77
C ARG A 16 13.20 2.62 -3.33
N TRP A 17 12.21 2.86 -4.19
CA TRP A 17 11.06 3.73 -3.96
C TRP A 17 11.40 5.21 -3.74
N ARG A 18 12.23 5.78 -4.62
CA ARG A 18 12.35 7.24 -4.78
C ARG A 18 11.00 7.85 -5.14
N GLY A 19 10.72 9.07 -4.68
CA GLY A 19 9.53 9.82 -5.06
C GLY A 19 8.44 9.86 -3.99
N ALA A 20 7.19 9.96 -4.44
CA ALA A 20 6.12 10.56 -3.66
C ALA A 20 5.36 9.60 -2.73
N ALA A 21 5.29 8.29 -3.03
CA ALA A 21 4.46 7.35 -2.28
C ALA A 21 5.15 6.02 -1.94
N PRO A 22 6.32 6.04 -1.28
CA PRO A 22 7.12 4.84 -1.03
C PRO A 22 6.40 3.76 -0.21
N ILE A 23 5.59 4.17 0.77
CA ILE A 23 4.80 3.28 1.64
C ILE A 23 3.84 2.43 0.80
N GLN A 24 3.07 3.08 -0.08
CA GLN A 24 2.12 2.40 -0.95
C GLN A 24 2.83 1.52 -1.97
N ALA A 25 3.94 2.00 -2.54
CA ALA A 25 4.70 1.25 -3.53
C ALA A 25 5.27 -0.06 -2.95
N ALA A 26 5.83 -0.02 -1.74
CA ALA A 26 6.33 -1.20 -1.04
C ALA A 26 5.21 -2.24 -0.82
N ILE A 27 4.02 -1.80 -0.38
CA ILE A 27 2.88 -2.69 -0.19
C ILE A 27 2.39 -3.27 -1.52
N LEU A 28 2.28 -2.46 -2.58
CA LEU A 28 1.80 -2.90 -3.90
C LEU A 28 2.71 -3.95 -4.53
N ALA A 29 4.03 -3.76 -4.41
CA ALA A 29 5.03 -4.68 -4.92
C ALA A 29 5.13 -5.99 -4.11
N GLY A 30 4.58 -6.01 -2.89
CA GLY A 30 4.66 -7.16 -1.99
C GLY A 30 6.04 -7.30 -1.35
N ASP A 31 6.70 -6.17 -1.05
CA ASP A 31 7.99 -6.18 -0.37
C ASP A 31 7.86 -6.81 1.03
N GLU A 32 8.77 -7.71 1.41
CA GLU A 32 8.78 -8.29 2.76
C GLU A 32 9.41 -7.36 3.81
N VAL A 33 10.23 -6.41 3.35
CA VAL A 33 11.01 -5.49 4.17
C VAL A 33 10.90 -4.09 3.59
N THR A 34 10.69 -3.12 4.46
CA THR A 34 10.76 -1.69 4.15
C THR A 34 11.56 -0.98 5.24
N GLY A 35 11.51 0.34 5.32
CA GLY A 35 12.23 1.09 6.33
C GLY A 35 12.17 2.59 6.13
N VAL A 36 13.08 3.25 6.82
CA VAL A 36 13.33 4.68 6.67
C VAL A 36 14.82 4.90 6.48
N CYS A 37 15.18 5.92 5.72
CA CYS A 37 16.56 6.37 5.63
C CYS A 37 16.65 7.89 5.71
N THR A 38 17.82 8.40 6.07
CA THR A 38 18.17 9.81 5.94
C THR A 38 19.17 9.98 4.83
N GLN A 39 18.92 10.94 3.95
CA GLN A 39 19.81 11.25 2.82
C GLN A 39 20.19 12.72 2.83
N ARG A 40 21.38 13.03 2.32
CA ARG A 40 21.71 14.39 1.92
C ARG A 40 20.87 14.75 0.70
N MET A 41 20.21 15.90 0.70
CA MET A 41 19.48 16.34 -0.48
C MET A 41 20.45 16.77 -1.59
N GLU A 42 20.15 16.37 -2.82
CA GLU A 42 20.83 16.80 -4.03
C GLU A 42 19.80 17.34 -5.03
N GLU A 43 20.24 17.80 -6.21
CA GLU A 43 19.33 18.36 -7.24
C GLU A 43 18.32 17.31 -7.75
N GLY A 44 18.74 16.05 -7.82
CA GLY A 44 17.88 14.94 -8.20
C GLY A 44 16.86 14.57 -7.11
N LEU A 45 15.71 14.05 -7.54
CA LEU A 45 14.65 13.58 -6.64
C LEU A 45 15.09 12.30 -5.92
N ASP A 46 15.36 12.42 -4.63
CA ASP A 46 15.80 11.33 -3.75
C ASP A 46 17.04 10.57 -4.22
N THR A 47 17.97 11.26 -4.88
CA THR A 47 19.20 10.66 -5.43
C THR A 47 20.41 10.77 -4.50
N GLY A 48 20.33 11.59 -3.46
CA GLY A 48 21.50 11.94 -2.69
C GLY A 48 21.97 10.83 -1.75
N PRO A 49 23.23 10.87 -1.29
CA PRO A 49 23.82 9.79 -0.52
C PRO A 49 23.14 9.62 0.85
N VAL A 50 23.06 8.38 1.32
CA VAL A 50 22.37 7.97 2.55
C VAL A 50 23.30 8.04 3.75
N TYR A 51 22.85 8.67 4.85
CA TYR A 51 23.55 8.70 6.13
C TYR A 51 23.26 7.45 6.96
N LEU A 52 21.98 7.22 7.26
CA LEU A 52 21.53 6.10 8.09
C LEU A 52 20.29 5.47 7.46
N GLU A 53 20.15 4.16 7.62
CA GLU A 53 18.91 3.43 7.35
C GLU A 53 18.47 2.63 8.58
N ARG A 54 17.17 2.39 8.68
CA ARG A 54 16.58 1.39 9.58
C ARG A 54 15.58 0.56 8.81
N ARG A 55 15.83 -0.75 8.80
CA ARG A 55 15.01 -1.77 8.16
C ARG A 55 13.97 -2.30 9.13
N THR A 56 12.81 -2.66 8.60
CA THR A 56 11.75 -3.32 9.35
C THR A 56 10.96 -4.26 8.44
N PRO A 57 10.46 -5.40 8.96
CA PRO A 57 9.50 -6.22 8.23
C PRO A 57 8.26 -5.42 7.86
N LEU A 58 7.68 -5.73 6.69
CA LEU A 58 6.34 -5.32 6.30
C LEU A 58 5.34 -6.41 6.73
N GLY A 59 4.33 -6.04 7.51
CA GLY A 59 3.35 -7.03 7.97
C GLY A 59 2.48 -7.57 6.82
N PRO A 60 2.08 -8.86 6.81
CA PRO A 60 1.31 -9.45 5.72
C PRO A 60 -0.08 -8.82 5.55
N HIS A 61 -0.64 -8.23 6.61
CA HIS A 61 -1.94 -7.56 6.63
C HIS A 61 -1.82 -6.05 6.88
N GLU A 62 -0.60 -5.51 6.85
CA GLU A 62 -0.37 -4.12 7.18
C GLU A 62 -0.89 -3.21 6.06
N THR A 63 -1.66 -2.19 6.45
CA THR A 63 -2.19 -1.16 5.55
C THR A 63 -1.21 0.00 5.44
N ALA A 64 -1.36 0.84 4.42
CA ALA A 64 -0.51 2.03 4.27
C ALA A 64 -0.61 2.98 5.47
N GLY A 65 -1.80 3.14 6.06
CA GLY A 65 -1.99 3.93 7.29
C GLY A 65 -1.25 3.34 8.50
N ALA A 66 -1.38 2.03 8.74
CA ALA A 66 -0.69 1.37 9.84
C ALA A 66 0.85 1.43 9.66
N LEU A 67 1.32 1.18 8.43
CA LEU A 67 2.74 1.29 8.11
C LEU A 67 3.24 2.73 8.26
N HIS A 68 2.48 3.72 7.81
CA HIS A 68 2.80 5.13 7.97
C HIS A 68 3.05 5.50 9.43
N ASP A 69 2.13 5.17 10.33
CA ASP A 69 2.25 5.55 11.74
C ASP A 69 3.48 4.91 12.39
N ARG A 70 3.76 3.66 12.03
CA ARG A 70 4.94 2.93 12.49
C ARG A 70 6.25 3.52 11.94
N LEU A 71 6.30 3.82 10.65
CA LEU A 71 7.47 4.45 10.03
C LEU A 71 7.66 5.90 10.49
N ALA A 72 6.61 6.61 10.89
CA ALA A 72 6.72 7.96 11.44
C ALA A 72 7.47 7.95 12.79
N ALA A 73 7.17 6.99 13.67
CA ALA A 73 7.93 6.79 14.90
C ALA A 73 9.40 6.46 14.62
N LEU A 74 9.64 5.50 13.71
CA LEU A 74 11.01 5.11 13.32
C LEU A 74 11.78 6.27 12.66
N SER A 75 11.09 7.10 11.87
CA SER A 75 11.66 8.28 11.22
C SER A 75 12.18 9.29 12.24
N ALA A 76 11.47 9.50 13.35
CA ALA A 76 11.92 10.40 14.40
C ALA A 76 13.22 9.90 15.06
N GLU A 77 13.30 8.60 15.36
CA GLU A 77 14.50 7.98 15.92
C GLU A 77 15.71 8.12 14.97
N VAL A 78 15.52 7.82 13.69
CA VAL A 78 16.58 7.91 12.69
C VAL A 78 17.00 9.35 12.43
N ALA A 79 16.05 10.30 12.47
CA ALA A 79 16.37 11.72 12.33
C ALA A 79 17.27 12.20 13.47
N VAL A 80 16.94 11.87 14.74
CA VAL A 80 17.78 12.24 15.89
C VAL A 80 19.17 11.61 15.77
N ALA A 81 19.24 10.30 15.51
CA ALA A 81 20.52 9.60 15.33
C ALA A 81 21.36 10.19 14.18
N THR A 82 20.71 10.67 13.12
CA THR A 82 21.41 11.32 12.00
C THR A 82 22.02 12.65 12.43
N LEU A 83 21.31 13.45 13.23
CA LEU A 83 21.82 14.73 13.71
C LEU A 83 23.04 14.56 14.62
N GLU A 84 23.11 13.49 15.41
CA GLU A 84 24.24 13.17 16.28
C GLU A 84 25.53 12.87 15.49
N VAL A 85 25.41 12.28 14.30
CA VAL A 85 26.56 11.90 13.47
C VAL A 85 26.79 12.83 12.29
N LEU A 86 25.93 13.81 12.05
CA LEU A 86 25.87 14.58 10.79
C LEU A 86 27.20 15.24 10.40
N VAL A 87 27.99 15.67 11.38
CA VAL A 87 29.26 16.38 11.14
C VAL A 87 30.39 15.43 10.74
N ASP A 88 30.38 14.22 11.31
CA ASP A 88 31.49 13.26 11.18
C ASP A 88 31.18 12.13 10.18
N ALA A 89 29.90 11.89 9.89
CA ALA A 89 29.46 10.85 8.98
C ALA A 89 29.74 11.21 7.53
N THR A 90 30.27 10.25 6.78
CA THR A 90 30.34 10.30 5.32
C THR A 90 29.15 9.51 4.76
N PRO A 91 28.16 10.17 4.12
CA PRO A 91 27.00 9.47 3.58
C PRO A 91 27.42 8.62 2.37
N VAL A 92 26.74 7.49 2.18
CA VAL A 92 27.04 6.49 1.15
C VAL A 92 26.27 6.82 -0.13
N PRO A 93 26.93 6.97 -1.29
CA PRO A 93 26.27 7.14 -2.58
C PRO A 93 25.30 5.99 -2.88
N GLN A 94 24.16 6.32 -3.48
CA GLN A 94 23.18 5.33 -3.90
C GLN A 94 23.67 4.57 -5.15
N ASP A 95 23.28 3.29 -5.27
CA ASP A 95 23.47 2.51 -6.50
C ASP A 95 22.32 2.78 -7.48
N GLU A 96 22.60 3.56 -8.53
CA GLU A 96 21.60 3.92 -9.54
C GLU A 96 20.98 2.71 -10.26
N ALA A 97 21.69 1.59 -10.34
CA ALA A 97 21.15 0.37 -10.96
C ALA A 97 20.03 -0.29 -10.14
N GLN A 98 19.92 0.06 -8.85
CA GLN A 98 18.90 -0.45 -7.94
C GLN A 98 17.73 0.53 -7.71
N ALA A 99 17.76 1.70 -8.35
CA ALA A 99 16.75 2.72 -8.15
C ALA A 99 15.38 2.29 -8.70
N THR A 100 14.34 2.47 -7.90
CA THR A 100 12.95 2.31 -8.32
C THR A 100 12.13 3.53 -7.94
N TRP A 101 10.97 3.71 -8.58
CA TRP A 101 10.15 4.91 -8.44
C TRP A 101 8.79 4.61 -7.82
N ALA A 102 8.40 5.45 -6.87
CA ALA A 102 7.10 5.48 -6.23
C ALA A 102 6.35 6.73 -6.71
N PRO A 103 5.51 6.63 -7.76
CA PRO A 103 4.75 7.77 -8.26
C PRO A 103 3.75 8.25 -7.21
N LYS A 104 3.27 9.49 -7.38
CA LYS A 104 2.22 10.04 -6.54
C LYS A 104 0.92 9.25 -6.73
N ILE A 105 0.27 8.88 -5.64
CA ILE A 105 -1.04 8.23 -5.66
C ILE A 105 -2.13 9.25 -5.99
N ASP A 106 -3.09 8.84 -6.82
CA ASP A 106 -4.32 9.57 -7.11
C ASP A 106 -5.57 8.75 -6.71
N LYS A 107 -6.77 9.27 -7.00
CA LYS A 107 -8.02 8.58 -6.65
C LYS A 107 -8.25 7.30 -7.46
N ALA A 108 -7.81 7.26 -8.71
CA ALA A 108 -8.02 6.15 -9.63
C ALA A 108 -7.17 4.93 -9.23
N ASP A 109 -6.05 5.13 -8.52
CA ASP A 109 -5.23 4.05 -7.97
C ASP A 109 -5.97 3.17 -6.96
N GLY A 110 -7.03 3.69 -6.34
CA GLY A 110 -7.92 2.92 -5.47
C GLY A 110 -8.76 1.87 -6.20
N ARG A 111 -8.90 1.98 -7.52
CA ARG A 111 -9.78 1.12 -8.31
C ARG A 111 -9.18 -0.28 -8.44
N ILE A 112 -9.97 -1.28 -8.11
CA ILE A 112 -9.66 -2.69 -8.24
C ILE A 112 -10.41 -3.24 -9.46
N THR A 113 -9.73 -4.10 -10.19
CA THR A 113 -10.32 -4.86 -11.30
C THR A 113 -10.28 -6.33 -10.95
N TRP A 114 -11.39 -7.03 -11.16
CA TRP A 114 -11.45 -8.47 -10.93
C TRP A 114 -10.50 -9.25 -11.83
N ALA A 115 -10.02 -8.66 -12.94
CA ALA A 115 -9.02 -9.29 -13.80
C ALA A 115 -7.64 -9.44 -13.14
N ALA A 116 -7.34 -8.67 -12.08
CA ALA A 116 -6.12 -8.86 -11.29
C ALA A 116 -6.22 -10.15 -10.44
N SER A 117 -5.10 -10.66 -9.96
CA SER A 117 -5.12 -11.76 -8.99
C SER A 117 -5.69 -11.30 -7.64
N ALA A 118 -6.19 -12.24 -6.84
CA ALA A 118 -6.67 -11.95 -5.50
C ALA A 118 -5.57 -11.32 -4.61
N ALA A 119 -4.33 -11.80 -4.73
CA ALA A 119 -3.19 -11.26 -4.00
C ALA A 119 -2.82 -9.82 -4.40
N GLU A 120 -2.92 -9.47 -5.69
CA GLU A 120 -2.72 -8.09 -6.15
C GLU A 120 -3.85 -7.17 -5.67
N SER A 121 -5.09 -7.67 -5.69
CA SER A 121 -6.25 -6.93 -5.19
C SER A 121 -6.14 -6.66 -3.69
N ASP A 122 -5.74 -7.66 -2.89
CA ASP A 122 -5.45 -7.51 -1.47
C ASP A 122 -4.36 -6.45 -1.20
N ARG A 123 -3.20 -6.56 -1.89
CA ARG A 123 -2.13 -5.55 -1.78
C ARG A 123 -2.64 -4.16 -2.12
N ARG A 124 -3.49 -4.02 -3.14
CA ARG A 124 -4.09 -2.72 -3.51
C ARG A 124 -5.05 -2.20 -2.44
N VAL A 125 -5.92 -3.04 -1.86
CA VAL A 125 -6.79 -2.62 -0.75
C VAL A 125 -5.93 -2.09 0.41
N ARG A 126 -4.90 -2.83 0.81
CA ARG A 126 -4.01 -2.45 1.91
C ARG A 126 -3.21 -1.18 1.61
N ALA A 127 -2.63 -1.08 0.42
CA ALA A 127 -1.83 0.08 0.00
C ALA A 127 -2.68 1.35 -0.12
N MET A 128 -3.96 1.24 -0.49
CA MET A 128 -4.85 2.38 -0.66
C MET A 128 -5.65 2.70 0.61
N THR A 129 -5.36 2.01 1.72
CA THR A 129 -6.03 2.27 3.01
C THR A 129 -5.18 3.20 3.88
N PRO A 130 -5.69 4.36 4.32
CA PRO A 130 -7.10 4.81 4.26
C PRO A 130 -7.47 5.61 3.00
N TRP A 131 -6.48 6.10 2.24
CA TRP A 131 -6.71 6.91 1.04
C TRP A 131 -5.94 6.36 -0.16
N PRO A 132 -6.54 6.37 -1.37
CA PRO A 132 -7.91 6.79 -1.72
C PRO A 132 -9.03 5.81 -1.31
N GLY A 133 -8.67 4.66 -0.76
CA GLY A 133 -9.54 3.53 -0.47
C GLY A 133 -9.64 2.57 -1.66
N GLY A 134 -9.41 1.28 -1.39
CA GLY A 134 -9.68 0.21 -2.35
C GLY A 134 -11.16 0.15 -2.69
N HIS A 135 -11.52 0.10 -3.98
CA HIS A 135 -12.92 0.08 -4.40
C HIS A 135 -13.13 -0.59 -5.76
N VAL A 136 -14.36 -1.03 -5.98
CA VAL A 136 -14.83 -1.59 -7.25
C VAL A 136 -16.07 -0.84 -7.71
N GLU A 137 -16.27 -0.78 -9.02
CA GLU A 137 -17.49 -0.26 -9.62
C GLU A 137 -18.50 -1.40 -9.75
N THR A 138 -19.70 -1.19 -9.22
CA THR A 138 -20.82 -2.14 -9.31
C THR A 138 -22.01 -1.45 -9.99
N ALA A 139 -23.03 -2.21 -10.39
CA ALA A 139 -24.28 -1.64 -10.89
C ALA A 139 -24.97 -0.69 -9.88
N ALA A 140 -24.72 -0.88 -8.58
CA ALA A 140 -25.26 -0.04 -7.50
C ALA A 140 -24.35 1.16 -7.14
N GLY A 141 -23.23 1.35 -7.85
CA GLY A 141 -22.23 2.39 -7.62
C GLY A 141 -20.92 1.86 -7.03
N VAL A 142 -20.11 2.77 -6.47
CA VAL A 142 -18.77 2.45 -5.96
C VAL A 142 -18.85 1.72 -4.62
N LEU A 143 -18.46 0.46 -4.60
CA LEU A 143 -18.33 -0.34 -3.39
C LEU A 143 -16.89 -0.27 -2.88
N LYS A 144 -16.68 0.30 -1.69
CA LYS A 144 -15.36 0.29 -1.05
C LYS A 144 -15.09 -1.07 -0.41
N LEU A 145 -13.89 -1.57 -0.62
CA LEU A 145 -13.36 -2.78 0.01
C LEU A 145 -12.43 -2.33 1.14
N LEU A 146 -12.81 -2.63 2.38
CA LEU A 146 -12.09 -2.15 3.57
C LEU A 146 -11.23 -3.24 4.20
N GLU A 147 -11.70 -4.48 4.14
CA GLU A 147 -10.98 -5.65 4.62
C GLU A 147 -11.28 -6.82 3.70
N VAL A 148 -10.23 -7.43 3.16
CA VAL A 148 -10.31 -8.51 2.19
C VAL A 148 -9.24 -9.56 2.48
N ALA A 149 -9.43 -10.77 1.98
CA ALA A 149 -8.42 -11.82 2.04
C ALA A 149 -8.39 -12.64 0.74
N PRO A 150 -7.21 -12.93 0.17
CA PRO A 150 -7.09 -13.90 -0.90
C PRO A 150 -7.45 -15.30 -0.39
N VAL A 151 -8.24 -16.04 -1.16
CA VAL A 151 -8.65 -17.42 -0.88
C VAL A 151 -8.62 -18.25 -2.16
N PRO A 152 -8.39 -19.58 -2.09
CA PRO A 152 -8.50 -20.43 -3.27
C PRO A 152 -9.90 -20.35 -3.89
N GLY A 153 -9.97 -20.27 -5.21
CA GLY A 153 -11.24 -20.24 -5.94
C GLY A 153 -11.03 -20.04 -7.43
N GLU A 154 -11.90 -20.63 -8.23
CA GLU A 154 -11.84 -20.52 -9.70
C GLU A 154 -13.22 -20.13 -10.24
N GLY A 155 -13.21 -19.22 -11.22
CA GLY A 155 -14.41 -18.70 -11.87
C GLY A 155 -14.06 -17.58 -12.83
N ALA A 156 -15.05 -17.08 -13.57
CA ALA A 156 -14.84 -15.88 -14.38
C ALA A 156 -14.64 -14.67 -13.44
N PRO A 157 -13.70 -13.75 -13.74
CA PRO A 157 -13.47 -12.55 -12.93
C PRO A 157 -14.76 -11.79 -12.62
N GLY A 158 -15.00 -11.51 -11.33
CA GLY A 158 -16.19 -10.81 -10.83
C GLY A 158 -17.35 -11.73 -10.43
N THR A 159 -17.27 -13.03 -10.74
CA THR A 159 -18.30 -13.99 -10.35
C THR A 159 -18.34 -14.20 -8.83
N LEU A 160 -19.55 -14.17 -8.26
CA LEU A 160 -19.83 -14.48 -6.87
C LEU A 160 -19.73 -16.01 -6.64
N LEU A 161 -18.67 -16.46 -5.97
CA LEU A 161 -18.39 -17.88 -5.67
C LEU A 161 -18.98 -18.34 -4.34
N SER A 162 -19.18 -17.41 -3.41
CA SER A 162 -19.88 -17.63 -2.15
C SER A 162 -20.52 -16.33 -1.70
N LEU A 163 -21.63 -16.42 -0.96
CA LEU A 163 -22.30 -15.28 -0.34
C LEU A 163 -22.05 -15.20 1.18
N ASP A 164 -21.48 -16.26 1.77
CA ASP A 164 -21.14 -16.35 3.19
C ASP A 164 -19.92 -17.28 3.39
N PRO A 165 -18.70 -16.73 3.53
CA PRO A 165 -18.36 -15.31 3.36
C PRO A 165 -18.52 -14.87 1.89
N LEU A 166 -18.86 -13.60 1.67
CA LEU A 166 -18.93 -13.02 0.33
C LEU A 166 -17.57 -13.17 -0.37
N THR A 167 -17.51 -13.95 -1.44
CA THR A 167 -16.28 -14.32 -2.13
C THR A 167 -16.45 -14.12 -3.64
N VAL A 168 -15.50 -13.40 -4.25
CA VAL A 168 -15.55 -13.01 -5.67
C VAL A 168 -14.36 -13.60 -6.41
N ALA A 169 -14.60 -14.25 -7.54
CA ALA A 169 -13.54 -14.76 -8.41
C ALA A 169 -12.68 -13.62 -8.96
N CYS A 170 -11.37 -13.84 -8.97
CA CYS A 170 -10.38 -12.93 -9.55
C CYS A 170 -9.76 -13.54 -10.81
N GLY A 171 -8.84 -12.84 -11.48
CA GLY A 171 -8.08 -13.39 -12.61
C GLY A 171 -7.21 -14.58 -12.23
N ARG A 172 -6.87 -14.67 -10.94
CA ARG A 172 -6.32 -15.85 -10.28
C ARG A 172 -6.82 -15.86 -8.83
N ASP A 173 -7.21 -17.04 -8.36
CA ASP A 173 -7.82 -17.25 -7.05
C ASP A 173 -9.12 -16.44 -6.87
N ALA A 174 -9.56 -16.26 -5.64
CA ALA A 174 -10.72 -15.46 -5.29
C ALA A 174 -10.42 -14.54 -4.11
N LEU A 175 -11.24 -13.49 -3.97
CA LEU A 175 -11.12 -12.50 -2.92
C LEU A 175 -12.34 -12.60 -1.99
N ALA A 176 -12.11 -12.98 -0.74
CA ALA A 176 -13.10 -12.89 0.32
C ALA A 176 -13.23 -11.42 0.75
N LEU A 177 -14.45 -10.90 0.73
CA LEU A 177 -14.78 -9.53 1.12
C LEU A 177 -15.30 -9.55 2.56
N HIS A 178 -14.43 -9.31 3.54
CA HIS A 178 -14.82 -9.35 4.95
C HIS A 178 -15.59 -8.12 5.36
N THR A 179 -15.09 -6.93 5.02
CA THR A 179 -15.73 -5.65 5.34
C THR A 179 -15.82 -4.78 4.09
N VAL A 180 -17.03 -4.34 3.75
CA VAL A 180 -17.31 -3.48 2.60
C VAL A 180 -18.13 -2.27 2.99
N GLN A 181 -18.11 -1.22 2.16
CA GLN A 181 -18.91 -0.02 2.38
C GLN A 181 -19.55 0.45 1.07
N ALA A 182 -20.87 0.36 1.01
CA ALA A 182 -21.67 0.90 -0.09
C ALA A 182 -21.76 2.44 -0.03
N PRO A 183 -22.07 3.12 -1.15
CA PRO A 183 -22.18 4.58 -1.20
C PRO A 183 -23.14 5.14 -0.14
N GLY A 184 -22.67 6.08 0.67
CA GLY A 184 -23.48 6.74 1.71
C GLY A 184 -23.91 5.84 2.87
N ARG A 185 -23.36 4.62 2.99
CA ARG A 185 -23.68 3.67 4.07
C ARG A 185 -22.51 3.51 5.04
N LYS A 186 -22.80 2.92 6.20
CA LYS A 186 -21.77 2.47 7.15
C LYS A 186 -21.07 1.21 6.62
N PRO A 187 -19.80 0.97 6.97
CA PRO A 187 -19.16 -0.32 6.77
C PRO A 187 -19.99 -1.47 7.36
N VAL A 188 -20.05 -2.59 6.64
CA VAL A 188 -20.76 -3.80 7.05
C VAL A 188 -19.96 -5.05 6.65
N PRO A 189 -20.20 -6.19 7.31
CA PRO A 189 -19.71 -7.49 6.84
C PRO A 189 -20.16 -7.79 5.41
N GLY A 190 -19.32 -8.46 4.62
CA GLY A 190 -19.61 -8.76 3.21
C GLY A 190 -20.85 -9.64 3.00
N ASP A 191 -21.08 -10.63 3.85
CA ASP A 191 -22.27 -11.48 3.83
C ASP A 191 -23.56 -10.69 4.13
N ALA A 192 -23.49 -9.72 5.06
CA ALA A 192 -24.58 -8.81 5.36
C ALA A 192 -24.89 -7.87 4.18
N TYR A 193 -23.85 -7.40 3.49
CA TYR A 193 -24.00 -6.67 2.23
C TYR A 193 -24.66 -7.55 1.16
N ALA A 194 -24.19 -8.79 0.97
CA ALA A 194 -24.74 -9.72 -0.02
C ALA A 194 -26.25 -9.95 0.17
N ARG A 195 -26.68 -10.17 1.42
CA ARG A 195 -28.11 -10.29 1.76
C ARG A 195 -28.89 -9.00 1.49
N GLY A 196 -28.36 -7.85 1.91
CA GLY A 196 -29.03 -6.56 1.76
C GLY A 196 -29.09 -6.05 0.32
N ALA A 197 -28.14 -6.45 -0.53
CA ALA A 197 -28.10 -6.15 -1.95
C ALA A 197 -28.78 -7.24 -2.81
N HIS A 198 -29.31 -8.30 -2.19
CA HIS A 198 -29.94 -9.44 -2.87
C HIS A 198 -29.04 -10.07 -3.94
N LEU A 199 -27.76 -10.26 -3.63
CA LEU A 199 -26.82 -10.90 -4.54
C LEU A 199 -27.13 -12.39 -4.68
N GLU A 200 -26.91 -12.93 -5.88
CA GLU A 200 -27.14 -14.33 -6.20
C GLU A 200 -25.82 -15.04 -6.52
N LEU A 201 -25.70 -16.29 -6.09
CA LEU A 201 -24.55 -17.13 -6.41
C LEU A 201 -24.40 -17.27 -7.93
N GLY A 202 -23.17 -17.11 -8.44
CA GLY A 202 -22.89 -17.11 -9.88
C GLY A 202 -23.18 -15.78 -10.58
N GLY A 203 -23.80 -14.81 -9.89
CA GLY A 203 -23.93 -13.43 -10.36
C GLY A 203 -22.57 -12.72 -10.45
N VAL A 204 -22.54 -11.51 -11.01
CA VAL A 204 -21.33 -10.68 -11.12
C VAL A 204 -21.46 -9.47 -10.19
N LEU A 205 -20.41 -9.21 -9.42
CA LEU A 205 -20.32 -8.06 -8.51
C LEU A 205 -19.90 -6.77 -9.23
#